data_AF-A0A151S3T2-F1
#
_entry.id   AF-A0A151S3T2-F1
#
_cell.length_a   1.000
_cell.length_b   1.000
_cell.length_c   1.000
_cell.angle_alpha   90.00
_cell.angle_beta   90.00
_cell.angle_gamma   90.00
#
_symmetry.space_group_name_H-M   'P 1'
#
loop_
_entity.id
_entity.type
_entity.pdbx_description
1 polymer ?
#
loop_
_entity_poly.entity_id
_entity_poly.type
_entity_poly.pdbx_seq_one_letter_code
_entity_poly.pdbx_strand_id
1 'polypeptide(L)'
;MFSVCLCPHFQFDPRDSYFKVVKNIFKYFIATTNMSLFYEKNKYFWLVGFYDTNNAGDKIERKNTSGRCHFLGPCFISWSSKK
;
A
#
# COMPACT_ATOMS: atom_id res chain seq x y z
N MET A 1 6.73 0.57 7.96
CA MET A 1 5.64 0.41 6.96
C MET A 1 4.45 -0.40 7.50
N PHE A 2 4.06 -0.25 8.77
CA PHE A 2 2.92 -0.99 9.35
C PHE A 2 1.60 -0.19 9.38
N SER A 3 1.68 1.14 9.28
CA SER A 3 0.51 2.02 9.48
C SER A 3 -0.51 2.00 8.34
N VAL A 4 -0.11 1.63 7.12
CA VAL A 4 -0.98 1.71 5.92
C VAL A 4 -1.77 0.42 5.72
N CYS A 5 -1.20 -0.75 6.05
CA CYS A 5 -1.87 -2.04 5.91
C CYS A 5 -3.02 -2.28 6.91
N LEU A 6 -3.12 -1.49 7.99
CA LEU A 6 -4.19 -1.61 8.99
C LEU A 6 -5.41 -0.72 8.68
N CYS A 7 -5.30 0.21 7.74
CA CYS A 7 -6.40 1.11 7.36
C CYS A 7 -7.73 0.42 7.01
N PRO A 8 -7.75 -0.72 6.29
CA PRO A 8 -9.01 -1.41 5.98
C PRO A 8 -9.74 -1.90 7.24
N HIS A 9 -9.01 -2.30 8.29
CA HIS A 9 -9.61 -2.72 9.56
C HIS A 9 -10.20 -1.55 10.34
N PHE A 10 -9.62 -0.34 10.23
CA PHE A 10 -10.14 0.86 10.89
C PHE A 10 -11.49 1.32 10.34
N GLN A 11 -11.74 1.08 9.05
CA GLN A 11 -13.01 1.43 8.41
C GLN A 11 -14.13 0.45 8.77
N PHE A 12 -13.78 -0.81 9.03
CA PHE A 12 -14.75 -1.87 9.33
C PHE A 12 -15.17 -1.90 10.81
N ASP A 13 -14.27 -1.56 11.75
CA ASP A 13 -14.53 -1.56 13.19
C ASP A 13 -13.72 -0.47 13.93
N PRO A 14 -14.27 0.75 14.07
CA PRO A 14 -13.58 1.86 14.70
C PRO A 14 -13.54 1.70 16.23
N ARG A 15 -12.33 1.45 16.77
CA ARG A 15 -12.03 1.43 18.21
C ARG A 15 -11.13 2.62 18.58
N ASP A 16 -11.21 3.09 19.82
CA ASP A 16 -10.43 4.25 20.31
C ASP A 16 -8.91 4.09 20.13
N SER A 17 -8.39 2.86 20.23
CA SER A 17 -6.97 2.56 19.98
C SER A 17 -6.52 2.88 18.55
N TYR A 18 -7.44 2.89 17.58
CA TYR A 18 -7.16 3.13 16.16
C TYR A 18 -7.13 4.61 15.79
N PHE A 19 -7.79 5.46 16.58
CA PHE A 19 -7.76 6.91 16.40
C PHE A 19 -6.34 7.47 16.50
N LYS A 20 -5.49 6.86 17.33
CA LYS A 20 -4.07 7.21 17.46
C LYS A 20 -3.29 6.94 16.17
N VAL A 21 -3.59 5.86 15.47
CA VAL A 21 -2.96 5.50 14.19
C VAL A 21 -3.39 6.48 13.10
N VAL A 22 -4.70 6.74 12.98
CA VAL A 22 -5.25 7.71 12.03
C VAL A 22 -4.67 9.12 12.26
N LYS A 23 -4.59 9.57 13.52
CA LYS A 23 -3.97 10.85 13.87
C LYS A 23 -2.49 10.91 13.46
N ASN A 24 -1.75 9.81 13.60
CA ASN A 24 -0.37 9.75 13.15
C ASN A 24 -0.26 9.80 11.62
N ILE A 25 -1.16 9.14 10.87
CA ILE A 25 -1.21 9.24 9.40
C ILE A 25 -1.42 10.69 8.96
N PHE A 26 -2.36 11.42 9.57
CA PHE A 26 -2.57 12.83 9.27
C PHE A 26 -1.37 13.71 9.63
N LYS A 27 -0.71 13.43 10.77
CA LYS A 27 0.55 14.12 11.12
C LYS A 27 1.62 13.89 10.08
N TYR A 28 1.75 12.67 9.55
CA TYR A 28 2.67 12.40 8.46
C TYR A 28 2.31 13.24 7.23
N PHE A 29 1.06 13.25 6.79
CA PHE A 29 0.65 14.07 5.64
C PHE A 29 0.99 15.56 5.80
N ILE A 30 0.77 16.13 6.98
CA ILE A 30 1.08 17.54 7.26
C ILE A 30 2.60 17.76 7.36
N ALA A 31 3.35 16.82 7.95
CA ALA A 31 4.78 16.93 8.13
C ALA A 31 5.58 16.69 6.83
N THR A 32 5.05 15.92 5.89
CA THR A 32 5.70 15.60 4.60
C THR A 32 5.14 16.40 3.43
N THR A 33 4.57 17.59 3.67
CA THR A 33 4.10 18.50 2.60
C THR A 33 5.21 18.93 1.64
N ASN A 34 6.46 18.94 2.12
CA ASN A 34 7.65 19.24 1.31
C ASN A 34 8.21 18.03 0.54
N MET A 35 7.63 16.83 0.70
CA MET A 35 8.01 15.66 -0.08
C MET A 35 7.05 15.50 -1.26
N SER A 36 7.56 15.75 -2.46
CA SER A 36 6.88 15.38 -3.70
C SER A 36 7.49 14.09 -4.26
N LEU A 37 6.68 13.26 -4.93
CA LEU A 37 7.23 12.23 -5.79
C LEU A 37 7.78 12.90 -7.04
N PHE A 38 9.11 12.96 -7.15
CA PHE A 38 9.79 13.42 -8.34
C PHE A 38 9.98 12.25 -9.30
N TYR A 39 9.41 12.39 -10.49
CA TYR A 39 9.66 11.48 -11.60
C TYR A 39 10.52 12.23 -12.62
N GLU A 40 11.80 11.89 -12.68
CA GLU A 40 12.68 12.46 -13.69
C GLU A 40 12.19 12.02 -15.07
N LYS A 41 11.97 12.97 -15.99
CA LYS A 41 11.55 12.73 -17.38
C LYS A 41 12.64 11.97 -18.13
N ASN A 42 12.71 10.66 -17.91
CA ASN A 42 13.65 9.77 -18.57
C ASN A 42 13.01 9.10 -19.80
N LYS A 43 13.83 8.73 -20.78
CA LYS A 43 13.38 8.08 -22.03
C LYS A 43 12.73 6.70 -21.79
N TYR A 44 12.92 6.12 -20.61
CA TYR A 44 12.44 4.79 -20.21
C TYR A 44 11.23 4.86 -19.27
N PHE A 45 10.21 5.61 -19.66
CA PHE A 45 8.94 5.75 -18.93
C PHE A 45 7.99 4.59 -19.22
N TRP A 46 8.44 3.35 -19.01
CA TRP A 46 7.60 2.16 -19.23
C TRP A 46 6.86 1.77 -17.95
N LEU A 47 5.60 1.36 -18.09
CA LEU A 47 4.78 0.85 -17.00
C LEU A 47 5.01 -0.66 -16.84
N VAL A 48 5.67 -1.05 -15.74
CA VAL A 48 5.92 -2.45 -15.38
C VAL A 48 4.92 -2.87 -14.31
N GLY A 49 4.20 -3.98 -14.51
CA GLY A 49 3.37 -4.60 -13.48
C GLY A 49 3.93 -5.95 -13.06
N PHE A 50 4.01 -6.20 -11.76
CA PHE A 50 4.27 -7.54 -11.21
C PHE A 50 3.02 -8.06 -10.51
N TYR A 51 2.81 -9.36 -10.65
CA TYR A 51 1.69 -10.07 -10.05
C TYR A 51 2.23 -11.31 -9.33
N ASP A 52 1.90 -11.45 -8.06
CA ASP A 52 2.19 -12.64 -7.26
C ASP A 52 0.87 -13.29 -6.82
N THR A 53 0.82 -14.61 -6.95
CA THR A 53 -0.27 -15.45 -6.47
C THR A 53 0.29 -16.46 -5.51
N ASN A 54 0.12 -16.22 -4.22
CA ASN A 54 0.46 -17.19 -3.19
C ASN A 54 -0.77 -18.06 -2.90
N ASN A 55 -0.82 -19.22 -3.55
CA ASN A 55 -1.75 -20.31 -3.26
C ASN A 55 -1.26 -21.19 -2.09
N ALA A 56 -0.52 -20.59 -1.15
CA ALA A 56 0.07 -21.30 -0.02
C ALA A 56 -1.00 -21.47 1.07
N GLY A 57 -1.89 -22.44 0.85
CA GLY A 57 -2.88 -23.01 1.77
C GLY A 57 -3.08 -22.28 3.11
N ASP A 58 -3.78 -21.15 3.09
CA ASP A 58 -4.31 -20.55 4.31
C ASP A 58 -5.23 -21.59 4.96
N LYS A 59 -4.74 -22.23 6.05
CA LYS A 59 -5.43 -23.36 6.71
C LYS A 59 -6.77 -22.94 7.31
N ILE A 60 -7.01 -21.64 7.43
CA ILE A 60 -8.19 -21.07 8.07
C ILE A 60 -9.25 -20.72 7.02
N GLU A 61 -8.90 -20.06 5.91
CA GLU A 61 -9.88 -19.54 4.94
C GLU A 61 -9.77 -20.12 3.52
N ARG A 62 -8.69 -20.86 3.19
CA ARG A 62 -8.40 -21.37 1.82
C ARG A 62 -8.51 -20.29 0.72
N LYS A 63 -8.35 -19.01 1.05
CA LYS A 63 -8.39 -17.93 0.07
C LYS A 63 -6.97 -17.58 -0.39
N ASN A 64 -6.83 -17.44 -1.70
CA ASN A 64 -5.56 -17.05 -2.30
C ASN A 64 -5.38 -15.55 -2.06
N THR A 65 -4.27 -15.21 -1.43
CA THR A 65 -3.82 -13.82 -1.48
C THR A 65 -3.23 -13.58 -2.87
N SER A 66 -3.42 -12.39 -3.40
CA SER A 66 -2.79 -11.97 -4.65
C SER A 66 -2.28 -10.55 -4.47
N GLY A 67 -0.99 -10.38 -4.74
CA GLY A 67 -0.31 -9.10 -4.68
C GLY A 67 -0.13 -8.57 -6.10
N ARG A 68 -0.40 -7.28 -6.30
CA ARG A 68 -0.03 -6.56 -7.53
C ARG A 68 0.80 -5.34 -7.15
N CYS A 69 1.89 -5.10 -7.85
CA CYS A 69 2.60 -3.82 -7.79
C CYS A 69 2.88 -3.29 -9.20
N HIS A 70 2.88 -1.97 -9.32
CA HIS A 70 3.19 -1.30 -10.58
C HIS A 70 4.32 -0.30 -10.38
N PHE A 71 5.20 -0.22 -11.37
CA PHE A 71 6.32 0.70 -11.47
C PHE A 71 6.23 1.51 -12.75
N LEU A 72 6.69 2.75 -12.70
CA LEU A 72 6.87 3.63 -13.85
C LEU A 72 8.37 3.94 -13.97
N GLY A 73 9.03 3.29 -14.92
CA GLY A 73 10.50 3.22 -14.92
C GLY A 73 11.02 2.63 -13.59
N PRO A 74 11.96 3.27 -12.89
CA PRO A 74 12.43 2.81 -11.57
C PRO A 74 11.51 3.21 -10.41
N CYS A 75 10.45 3.98 -10.65
CA CYS A 75 9.62 4.56 -9.58
C CYS A 75 8.42 3.65 -9.25
N PHE A 76 8.24 3.30 -7.97
CA PHE A 76 7.08 2.55 -7.49
C PHE A 76 5.85 3.44 -7.38
N ILE A 77 4.77 3.09 -8.08
CA ILE A 77 3.59 3.98 -8.18
C ILE A 77 2.35 3.44 -7.47
N SER A 78 2.18 2.12 -7.38
CA SER A 78 1.01 1.54 -6.71
C SER A 78 1.24 0.10 -6.29
N TRP A 79 0.49 -0.30 -5.26
CA TRP A 79 0.39 -1.67 -4.81
C TRP A 79 -1.04 -1.96 -4.35
N SER A 80 -1.47 -3.18 -4.63
CA SER A 80 -2.75 -3.70 -4.18
C SER A 80 -2.54 -5.13 -3.70
N SER A 81 -3.18 -5.47 -2.60
CA SER A 81 -3.28 -6.85 -2.14
C SER A 81 -4.74 -7.21 -2.04
N LYS A 82 -5.10 -8.33 -2.66
CA LYS A 82 -6.43 -8.92 -2.57
C LYS A 82 -6.30 -10.23 -1.81
N LYS A 83 -6.94 -10.30 -0.65
CA LYS A 83 -7.16 -11.54 0.09
C LYS A 83 -8.46 -12.20 -0.40
#